data_AF-X1KKF0-F1
#
_entry.id   AF-X1KKF0-F1
#
_cell.length_a   1.000
_cell.length_b   1.000
_cell.length_c   1.000
_cell.angle_alpha   90.00
_cell.angle_beta   90.00
_cell.angle_gamma   90.00
#
_symmetry.space_group_name_H-M   'P 1'
#
loop_
_entity.id
_entity.type
_entity.pdbx_description
1 polymer ?
#
loop_
_entity_poly.entity_id
_entity_poly.type
_entity_poly.pdbx_seq_one_letter_code
_entity_poly.pdbx_strand_id
1 'polypeptide(L)'
;MTLRRAGVTIRRMAKASQPPRVKLICGMISSQPAMMDQARSALCKLHGEADLTSEVMDFDFTHYYDRQMGSPLFRQFVAFGELVCPDVLAEAKLGANALERDLASRAADRSSLRGEPARPINLDPGYVESSKLVLASMKNFSHRIYLGRGVYGEVTLLYRCSRWEPLEWTF
;
A
#
# COMPACT_ATOMS: atom_id res chain seq x y z
N MET A 1 49.50 -28.75 -32.11
CA MET A 1 49.42 -27.48 -31.37
C MET A 1 48.14 -26.77 -31.81
N THR A 2 47.03 -27.05 -31.12
CA THR A 2 45.67 -26.70 -31.58
C THR A 2 45.22 -25.42 -30.88
N LEU A 3 45.26 -24.30 -31.61
CA LEU A 3 44.76 -23.01 -31.14
C LEU A 3 43.23 -23.05 -31.04
N ARG A 4 42.70 -23.31 -29.83
CA ARG A 4 41.30 -23.04 -29.51
C ARG A 4 41.11 -21.53 -29.40
N ARG A 5 40.43 -20.91 -30.37
CA ARG A 5 39.93 -19.54 -30.23
C ARG A 5 38.88 -19.52 -29.12
N ALA A 6 39.14 -18.75 -28.07
CA ALA A 6 38.17 -18.43 -27.04
C ALA A 6 36.99 -17.69 -27.69
N GLY A 7 35.82 -18.35 -27.73
CA GLY A 7 34.58 -17.70 -28.14
C GLY A 7 34.22 -16.64 -27.11
N VAL A 8 34.27 -15.37 -27.49
CA VAL A 8 33.69 -14.28 -26.72
C VAL A 8 32.17 -14.45 -26.79
N THR A 9 31.56 -14.92 -25.70
CA THR A 9 30.10 -14.92 -25.55
C THR A 9 29.65 -13.46 -25.41
N ILE A 10 29.22 -12.85 -26.51
CA ILE A 10 28.56 -11.55 -26.48
C ILE A 10 27.22 -11.75 -25.75
N ARG A 11 27.18 -11.43 -24.45
CA ARG A 11 25.92 -11.36 -23.71
C ARG A 11 25.08 -10.26 -24.35
N ARG A 12 23.93 -10.63 -24.94
CA ARG A 12 22.98 -9.65 -25.49
C ARG A 12 22.57 -8.68 -24.39
N MET A 13 22.54 -7.39 -24.72
CA MET A 13 22.05 -6.33 -23.86
C MET A 13 20.64 -6.66 -23.37
N ALA A 14 20.37 -6.45 -22.07
CA ALA A 14 19.05 -6.64 -21.50
C ALA A 14 18.05 -5.72 -22.22
N LYS A 15 16.88 -6.27 -22.58
CA LYS A 15 15.78 -5.51 -23.16
C LYS A 15 14.74 -5.24 -22.07
N ALA A 16 14.13 -4.07 -22.11
CA ALA A 16 12.96 -3.80 -21.29
C ALA A 16 11.87 -4.85 -21.57
N SER A 17 11.24 -5.32 -20.50
CA SER A 17 10.11 -6.25 -20.52
C SER A 17 9.03 -5.73 -19.59
N GLN A 18 7.79 -6.11 -19.85
CA GLN A 18 6.70 -5.82 -18.93
C GLN A 18 6.95 -6.48 -17.58
N PRO A 19 6.71 -5.78 -16.45
CA PRO A 19 6.83 -6.39 -15.14
C PRO A 19 5.73 -7.45 -14.94
N PRO A 20 5.96 -8.44 -14.05
CA PRO A 20 4.91 -9.35 -13.62
C PRO A 20 3.71 -8.58 -13.03
N ARG A 21 2.51 -9.10 -13.23
CA ARG A 21 1.30 -8.56 -12.60
C ARG A 21 1.36 -8.84 -11.09
N VAL A 22 0.89 -7.89 -10.28
CA VAL A 22 0.98 -7.91 -8.81
C VAL A 22 -0.40 -7.85 -8.17
N LYS A 23 -0.53 -8.34 -6.94
CA LYS A 23 -1.77 -8.29 -6.18
C LYS A 23 -1.87 -6.95 -5.47
N LEU A 24 -2.78 -6.07 -5.89
CA LEU A 24 -3.01 -4.81 -5.20
C LEU A 24 -3.69 -5.08 -3.84
N ILE A 25 -3.21 -4.40 -2.82
CA ILE A 25 -3.77 -4.44 -1.46
C ILE A 25 -3.92 -3.03 -0.90
N CYS A 26 -4.74 -2.89 0.14
CA CYS A 26 -4.78 -1.68 0.96
C CYS A 26 -4.88 -2.04 2.44
N GLY A 27 -3.96 -1.50 3.24
CA GLY A 27 -4.09 -1.48 4.70
C GLY A 27 -5.01 -0.33 5.10
N MET A 28 -5.90 -0.57 6.06
CA MET A 28 -6.83 0.41 6.60
C MET A 28 -6.66 0.49 8.11
N ILE A 29 -6.57 1.71 8.66
CA ILE A 29 -6.55 1.94 10.11
C ILE A 29 -7.62 2.98 10.45
N SER A 30 -8.47 2.69 11.42
CA SER A 30 -9.51 3.59 11.90
C SER A 30 -9.97 3.19 13.30
N SER A 31 -10.47 4.15 14.08
CA SER A 31 -11.21 3.87 15.32
C SER A 31 -12.68 3.47 15.09
N GLN A 32 -13.16 3.58 13.85
CA GLN A 32 -14.56 3.40 13.48
C GLN A 32 -14.68 2.27 12.43
N PRO A 33 -15.09 1.05 12.82
CA PRO A 33 -15.28 -0.05 11.87
C PRO A 33 -16.21 0.31 10.69
N ALA A 34 -17.25 1.11 10.93
CA ALA A 34 -18.14 1.58 9.87
C ALA A 34 -17.43 2.45 8.80
N MET A 35 -16.31 3.11 9.14
CA MET A 35 -15.48 3.83 8.17
C MET A 35 -14.66 2.88 7.30
N MET A 36 -14.22 1.75 7.87
CA MET A 36 -13.53 0.71 7.09
C MET A 36 -14.46 0.09 6.05
N ASP A 37 -15.72 -0.17 6.40
CA ASP A 37 -16.71 -0.68 5.44
C ASP A 37 -16.98 0.29 4.29
N GLN A 38 -17.13 1.59 4.60
CA GLN A 38 -17.31 2.63 3.59
C GLN A 38 -16.07 2.76 2.69
N ALA A 39 -14.87 2.76 3.28
CA ALA A 39 -13.63 2.82 2.53
C ALA A 39 -13.43 1.60 1.65
N ARG A 40 -13.70 0.39 2.15
CA ARG A 40 -13.68 -0.84 1.36
C ARG A 40 -14.62 -0.76 0.17
N SER A 41 -15.87 -0.34 0.36
CA SER A 41 -16.83 -0.17 -0.74
C SER A 41 -16.33 0.81 -1.80
N ALA A 42 -15.75 1.94 -1.38
CA ALA A 42 -15.19 2.93 -2.28
C ALA A 42 -13.93 2.42 -3.01
N LEU A 43 -13.05 1.70 -2.30
CA LEU A 43 -11.86 1.06 -2.88
C LEU A 43 -12.23 0.00 -3.92
N CYS A 44 -13.28 -0.81 -3.68
CA CYS A 44 -13.77 -1.77 -4.68
C CYS A 44 -14.23 -1.07 -5.97
N LYS A 45 -14.83 0.11 -5.86
CA LYS A 45 -15.20 0.91 -7.04
C LYS A 45 -13.98 1.45 -7.80
N LEU A 46 -12.87 1.69 -7.11
CA LEU A 46 -11.62 2.20 -7.70
C LEU A 46 -10.74 1.10 -8.30
N HIS A 47 -10.78 -0.10 -7.72
CA HIS A 47 -9.78 -1.15 -7.98
C HIS A 47 -10.38 -2.51 -8.39
N GLY A 48 -11.71 -2.60 -8.49
CA GLY A 48 -12.43 -3.85 -8.71
C GLY A 48 -12.77 -4.57 -7.41
N GLU A 49 -13.54 -5.66 -7.52
CA GLU A 49 -13.99 -6.42 -6.37
C GLU A 49 -12.82 -6.98 -5.54
N ALA A 50 -12.99 -6.96 -4.21
CA ALA A 50 -12.08 -7.60 -3.29
C ALA A 50 -12.36 -9.11 -3.24
N ASP A 51 -11.32 -9.93 -3.39
CA ASP A 51 -11.42 -11.39 -3.25
C ASP A 51 -10.83 -11.90 -1.92
N LEU A 52 -10.15 -11.02 -1.18
CA LEU A 52 -9.69 -11.30 0.17
C LEU A 52 -9.85 -10.06 1.04
N THR A 53 -10.38 -10.25 2.24
CA THR A 53 -10.42 -9.24 3.30
C THR A 53 -10.00 -9.94 4.58
N SER A 54 -9.08 -9.34 5.35
CA SER A 54 -8.69 -9.89 6.64
C SER A 54 -9.80 -9.72 7.68
N GLU A 55 -9.68 -10.43 8.78
CA GLU A 55 -10.38 -10.06 10.01
C GLU A 55 -10.00 -8.63 10.43
N VAL A 56 -10.88 -7.99 11.20
CA VAL A 56 -10.58 -6.72 11.86
C VAL A 56 -9.74 -7.05 13.09
N MET A 57 -8.57 -6.42 13.19
CA MET A 57 -7.60 -6.64 14.27
C MET A 57 -7.44 -5.37 15.10
N ASP A 58 -7.09 -5.52 16.38
CA ASP A 58 -6.65 -4.39 17.19
C ASP A 58 -5.36 -3.79 16.62
N PHE A 59 -5.25 -2.47 16.72
CA PHE A 59 -4.06 -1.72 16.32
C PHE A 59 -3.55 -0.89 17.51
N ASP A 60 -2.75 -1.52 18.36
CA ASP A 60 -2.21 -0.96 19.61
C ASP A 60 -0.70 -0.64 19.53
N PHE A 61 -0.14 -0.64 18.31
CA PHE A 61 1.29 -0.42 18.07
C PHE A 61 1.76 1.02 18.26
N THR A 62 0.87 2.01 18.17
CA THR A 62 1.23 3.43 18.29
C THR A 62 0.04 4.32 18.67
N HIS A 63 0.32 5.36 19.45
CA HIS A 63 -0.63 6.44 19.78
C HIS A 63 -0.62 7.60 18.77
N TYR A 64 0.15 7.47 17.68
CA TYR A 64 0.34 8.52 16.69
C TYR A 64 -0.97 9.06 16.10
N TYR A 65 -1.98 8.20 15.94
CA TYR A 65 -3.26 8.55 15.32
C TYR A 65 -4.34 9.00 16.31
N ASP A 66 -4.14 8.82 17.62
CA ASP A 66 -5.20 8.99 18.63
C ASP A 66 -5.84 10.38 18.59
N ARG A 67 -5.05 11.42 18.36
CA ARG A 67 -5.55 12.80 18.25
C ARG A 67 -6.41 13.04 17.00
N GLN A 68 -6.16 12.31 15.91
CA GLN A 68 -6.84 12.52 14.62
C GLN A 68 -8.02 11.57 14.43
N MET A 69 -7.91 10.35 14.95
CA MET A 69 -8.87 9.26 14.75
C MET A 69 -9.67 8.94 16.01
N GLY A 70 -9.15 9.22 17.20
CA GLY A 70 -9.64 8.64 18.44
C GLY A 70 -9.04 7.26 18.71
N SER A 71 -9.52 6.62 19.78
CA SER A 71 -9.04 5.33 20.29
C SER A 71 -10.22 4.53 20.85
N PRO A 72 -10.21 3.17 20.80
CA PRO A 72 -9.16 2.30 20.25
C PRO A 72 -9.07 2.37 18.73
N LEU A 73 -7.94 1.93 18.17
CA LEU A 73 -7.73 1.81 16.73
C LEU A 73 -7.81 0.35 16.31
N PHE A 74 -8.34 0.15 15.11
CA PHE A 74 -8.42 -1.14 14.45
C PHE A 74 -7.66 -1.11 13.14
N ARG A 75 -7.26 -2.28 12.65
CA ARG A 75 -6.64 -2.50 11.34
C ARG A 75 -7.36 -3.57 10.55
N GLN A 76 -7.49 -3.35 9.25
CA GLN A 76 -7.99 -4.35 8.31
C GLN A 76 -7.21 -4.24 6.98
N PHE A 77 -7.00 -5.38 6.32
CA PHE A 77 -6.42 -5.43 4.98
C PHE A 77 -7.48 -5.89 3.98
N VAL A 78 -7.43 -5.31 2.78
CA VAL A 78 -8.22 -5.74 1.62
C VAL A 78 -7.28 -6.02 0.45
N ALA A 79 -7.55 -7.07 -0.31
CA ALA A 79 -6.86 -7.39 -1.56
C ALA A 79 -7.86 -7.51 -2.72
N PHE A 80 -7.47 -7.00 -3.88
CA PHE A 80 -8.36 -6.89 -5.05
C PHE A 80 -8.16 -8.06 -6.02
N GLY A 81 -9.25 -8.56 -6.60
CA GLY A 81 -9.27 -9.78 -7.41
C GLY A 81 -8.33 -9.75 -8.61
N GLU A 82 -8.37 -8.66 -9.38
CA GLU A 82 -7.55 -8.52 -10.58
C GLU A 82 -6.07 -8.26 -10.20
N LEU A 83 -5.16 -9.09 -10.72
CA LEU A 83 -3.73 -8.75 -10.67
C LEU A 83 -3.47 -7.59 -11.61
N VAL A 84 -2.71 -6.58 -11.20
CA VAL A 84 -2.50 -5.30 -11.92
C VAL A 84 -1.04 -5.08 -12.32
N CYS A 85 -0.76 -4.10 -13.19
CA CYS A 85 0.62 -3.64 -13.41
C CYS A 85 1.08 -2.85 -12.17
N PRO A 86 2.32 -3.06 -11.63
CA PRO A 86 2.81 -2.32 -10.47
C PRO A 86 2.85 -0.79 -10.65
N ASP A 87 2.87 -0.30 -11.90
CA ASP A 87 2.84 1.14 -12.22
C ASP A 87 1.63 1.88 -11.61
N VAL A 88 0.54 1.16 -11.34
CA VAL A 88 -0.68 1.73 -10.74
C VAL A 88 -0.48 2.25 -9.33
N LEU A 89 0.61 1.86 -8.64
CA LEU A 89 0.79 2.15 -7.22
C LEU A 89 0.76 3.65 -6.89
N ALA A 90 1.32 4.49 -7.78
CA ALA A 90 1.26 5.94 -7.62
C ALA A 90 -0.18 6.47 -7.71
N GLU A 91 -0.97 5.96 -8.65
CA GLU A 91 -2.37 6.35 -8.83
C GLU A 91 -3.24 5.84 -7.68
N ALA A 92 -3.00 4.61 -7.23
CA ALA A 92 -3.68 4.03 -6.08
C ALA A 92 -3.46 4.88 -4.82
N LYS A 93 -2.23 5.36 -4.55
CA LYS A 93 -1.98 6.23 -3.39
C LYS A 93 -2.66 7.60 -3.49
N LEU A 94 -2.70 8.17 -4.69
CA LEU A 94 -3.42 9.43 -4.91
C LEU A 94 -4.93 9.25 -4.72
N GLY A 95 -5.50 8.14 -5.22
CA GLY A 95 -6.89 7.76 -5.02
C GLY A 95 -7.22 7.53 -3.55
N ALA A 96 -6.38 6.78 -2.83
CA ALA A 96 -6.51 6.56 -1.39
C ALA A 96 -6.50 7.88 -0.61
N ASN A 97 -5.54 8.78 -0.88
CA ASN A 97 -5.49 10.09 -0.22
C ASN A 97 -6.73 10.96 -0.55
N ALA A 98 -7.27 10.86 -1.77
CA ALA A 98 -8.50 11.57 -2.13
C ALA A 98 -9.71 11.02 -1.38
N LEU A 99 -9.81 9.69 -1.28
CA LEU A 99 -10.86 9.02 -0.53
C LEU A 99 -10.81 9.35 0.97
N GLU A 100 -9.62 9.40 1.58
CA GLU A 100 -9.47 9.84 2.97
C GLU A 100 -10.02 11.25 3.20
N ARG A 101 -9.71 12.19 2.29
CA ARG A 101 -10.22 13.58 2.37
C ARG A 101 -11.73 13.65 2.20
N ASP A 102 -12.28 12.89 1.26
CA ASP A 102 -13.71 12.81 1.02
C ASP A 102 -14.45 12.26 2.25
N LEU A 103 -13.97 11.15 2.82
CA LEU A 103 -14.53 10.57 4.05
C LEU A 103 -14.41 11.53 5.24
N ALA A 104 -13.29 12.22 5.39
CA ALA A 104 -13.12 13.24 6.43
C ALA A 104 -14.12 14.38 6.29
N SER A 105 -14.36 14.88 5.07
CA SER A 105 -15.32 15.97 4.84
C SER A 105 -16.75 15.59 5.22
N ARG A 106 -17.20 14.39 4.82
CA ARG A 106 -18.54 13.87 5.14
C ARG A 106 -18.73 13.59 6.64
N ALA A 107 -17.65 13.27 7.34
CA ALA A 107 -17.66 13.06 8.79
C ALA A 107 -17.71 14.40 9.56
N ALA A 108 -16.99 15.43 9.08
CA ALA A 108 -16.98 16.76 9.68
C ALA A 108 -18.37 17.42 9.64
N ASP A 109 -19.12 17.27 8.56
CA ASP A 109 -20.51 17.75 8.44
C ASP A 109 -21.45 17.15 9.51
N ARG A 110 -21.09 15.98 10.07
CA ARG A 110 -21.83 15.29 11.14
C ARG A 110 -21.29 15.60 12.54
N SER A 111 -20.10 16.19 12.65
CA SER A 111 -19.31 16.37 13.88
C SER A 111 -18.89 17.83 14.08
N SER A 112 -19.84 18.76 13.93
CA SER A 112 -19.62 20.21 14.01
C SER A 112 -19.34 20.75 15.44
N LEU A 113 -18.75 19.94 16.34
CA LEU A 113 -18.58 20.29 17.76
C LEU A 113 -17.15 20.32 18.32
N ARG A 114 -16.09 19.93 17.59
CA ARG A 114 -14.74 19.81 18.22
C ARG A 114 -13.52 20.31 17.46
N GLY A 115 -13.65 21.10 16.39
CA GLY A 115 -12.55 21.93 15.86
C GLY A 115 -11.25 21.24 15.40
N GLU A 116 -11.16 19.91 15.44
CA GLU A 116 -10.02 19.14 14.96
C GLU A 116 -10.35 18.53 13.58
N PRO A 117 -9.42 18.55 12.61
CA PRO A 117 -9.58 17.78 11.39
C PRO A 117 -9.53 16.29 11.75
N ALA A 118 -10.69 15.67 11.87
CA ALA A 118 -10.81 14.24 12.08
C ALA A 118 -10.46 13.55 10.75
N ARG A 119 -9.22 13.09 10.59
CA ARG A 119 -8.86 12.13 9.53
C ARG A 119 -9.37 10.78 10.03
N PRO A 120 -10.57 10.32 9.67
CA PRO A 120 -11.24 9.24 10.39
C PRO A 120 -10.66 7.87 10.01
N ILE A 121 -9.84 7.82 8.95
CA ILE A 121 -9.25 6.60 8.42
C ILE A 121 -7.91 6.90 7.73
N ASN A 122 -7.00 5.94 7.82
CA ASN A 122 -5.76 5.88 7.06
C ASN A 122 -5.83 4.73 6.05
N LEU A 123 -5.51 5.01 4.79
CA LEU A 123 -5.50 4.09 3.67
C LEU A 123 -4.09 4.03 3.06
N ASP A 124 -3.47 2.87 3.20
CA ASP A 124 -2.13 2.58 2.70
C ASP A 124 -2.18 1.51 1.61
N PRO A 125 -2.32 1.95 0.33
CA PRO A 125 -2.23 1.03 -0.78
C PRO A 125 -0.81 0.54 -0.98
N GLY A 126 -0.72 -0.70 -1.43
CA GLY A 126 0.50 -1.41 -1.72
C GLY A 126 0.25 -2.56 -2.67
N TYR A 127 1.28 -3.33 -2.98
CA TYR A 127 1.10 -4.58 -3.69
C TYR A 127 1.95 -5.69 -3.10
N VAL A 128 1.43 -6.91 -3.24
CA VAL A 128 2.17 -8.14 -2.96
C VAL A 128 2.56 -8.79 -4.28
N GLU A 129 3.80 -9.21 -4.36
CA GLU A 129 4.31 -10.12 -5.38
C GLU A 129 5.07 -11.27 -4.73
N SER A 130 5.58 -12.21 -5.53
CA SER A 130 6.22 -13.43 -5.03
C SER A 130 7.43 -13.18 -4.12
N SER A 131 8.08 -12.01 -4.21
CA SER A 131 9.32 -11.72 -3.48
C SER A 131 9.20 -10.66 -2.39
N LYS A 132 8.12 -9.86 -2.39
CA LYS A 132 8.04 -8.67 -1.53
C LYS A 132 6.62 -8.12 -1.39
N LEU A 133 6.44 -7.36 -0.31
CA LEU A 133 5.36 -6.41 -0.11
C LEU A 133 5.91 -4.98 -0.30
N VAL A 134 5.25 -4.19 -1.13
CA VAL A 134 5.58 -2.78 -1.35
C VAL A 134 4.42 -1.90 -0.93
N LEU A 135 4.68 -0.86 -0.12
CA LEU A 135 3.69 0.16 0.24
C LEU A 135 4.00 1.50 -0.41
N ALA A 136 2.96 2.28 -0.71
CA ALA A 136 3.11 3.63 -1.22
C ALA A 136 3.11 4.68 -0.10
N SER A 137 3.98 5.68 -0.24
CA SER A 137 4.11 6.80 0.70
C SER A 137 4.22 8.14 -0.04
N MET A 138 3.72 9.20 0.59
CA MET A 138 3.95 10.59 0.15
C MET A 138 5.21 11.20 0.78
N LYS A 139 5.88 10.46 1.68
CA LYS A 139 7.04 10.95 2.43
C LYS A 139 8.29 10.28 1.87
N ASN A 140 9.21 11.06 1.34
CA ASN A 140 10.53 10.55 0.95
C ASN A 140 11.33 10.07 2.18
N PHE A 141 12.17 9.06 2.02
CA PHE A 141 13.13 8.60 3.02
C PHE A 141 14.26 7.77 2.37
N SER A 142 15.29 7.40 3.11
CA SER A 142 16.53 6.79 2.58
C SER A 142 16.32 5.52 1.74
N HIS A 143 15.34 4.68 2.08
CA HIS A 143 15.01 3.43 1.39
C HIS A 143 13.81 3.54 0.44
N ARG A 144 13.26 4.75 0.25
CA ARG A 144 12.06 4.98 -0.57
C ARG A 144 12.43 5.43 -1.97
N ILE A 145 11.85 4.78 -2.97
CA ILE A 145 12.13 5.04 -4.38
C ILE A 145 10.99 5.86 -4.98
N TYR A 146 11.30 6.93 -5.68
CA TYR A 146 10.30 7.76 -6.33
C TYR A 146 9.59 7.01 -7.47
N LEU A 147 8.25 7.02 -7.45
CA LEU A 147 7.39 6.36 -8.43
C LEU A 147 6.69 7.35 -9.38
N GLY A 148 6.82 8.66 -9.13
CA GLY A 148 6.10 9.69 -9.86
C GLY A 148 5.03 10.40 -9.02
N ARG A 149 4.65 11.61 -9.43
CA ARG A 149 3.53 12.39 -8.86
C ARG A 149 3.62 12.62 -7.34
N GLY A 150 4.84 12.74 -6.81
CA GLY A 150 5.10 12.89 -5.38
C GLY A 150 4.96 11.59 -4.56
N VAL A 151 4.75 10.44 -5.21
CA VAL A 151 4.61 9.13 -4.56
C VAL A 151 5.93 8.39 -4.58
N TYR A 152 6.21 7.70 -3.48
CA TYR A 152 7.36 6.84 -3.29
C TYR A 152 6.91 5.42 -2.94
N GLY A 153 7.65 4.43 -3.40
CA GLY A 153 7.48 3.02 -3.06
C GLY A 153 8.51 2.58 -2.03
N GLU A 154 8.08 1.75 -1.11
CA GLU A 154 8.89 1.18 -0.04
C GLU A 154 8.71 -0.33 -0.01
N VAL A 155 9.80 -1.09 -0.04
CA VAL A 155 9.74 -2.51 0.32
C VAL A 155 9.60 -2.61 1.83
N THR A 156 8.47 -3.18 2.28
CA THR A 156 8.12 -3.28 3.70
C THR A 156 8.33 -4.70 4.23
N LEU A 157 8.16 -5.73 3.40
CA LEU A 157 8.48 -7.12 3.74
C LEU A 157 9.16 -7.80 2.56
N LEU A 158 10.06 -8.72 2.84
CA LEU A 158 10.63 -9.65 1.86
C LEU A 158 10.05 -11.04 2.06
N TYR A 159 9.83 -11.79 0.99
CA TYR A 159 9.52 -13.21 1.05
C TYR A 159 10.76 -14.01 0.62
N ARG A 160 11.38 -14.71 1.57
CA ARG A 160 12.55 -15.56 1.30
C ARG A 160 12.50 -16.81 2.16
N CYS A 161 13.00 -17.93 1.64
CA CYS A 161 13.01 -19.21 2.35
C CYS A 161 11.66 -19.57 2.99
N SER A 162 10.58 -19.40 2.22
CA SER A 162 9.19 -19.68 2.61
C SER A 162 8.66 -18.88 3.82
N ARG A 163 9.27 -17.74 4.14
CA ARG A 163 8.84 -16.86 5.23
C ARG A 163 8.84 -15.39 4.81
N TRP A 164 7.93 -14.63 5.41
CA TRP A 164 7.92 -13.17 5.35
C TRP A 164 8.88 -12.62 6.39
N GLU A 165 9.74 -11.68 5.98
CA GLU A 165 10.73 -11.06 6.83
C GLU A 165 10.62 -9.53 6.79
N PRO A 166 10.58 -8.87 7.96
CA PRO A 166 10.67 -7.42 8.03
C PRO A 166 12.09 -6.94 7.70
N LEU A 167 12.16 -5.66 7.36
CA LEU A 167 13.40 -4.92 7.19
C LEU A 167 13.62 -4.01 8.40
N GLU A 168 14.81 -3.44 8.55
CA GLU A 168 15.17 -2.57 9.69
C GLU A 168 14.27 -1.33 9.83
N TRP A 169 13.57 -0.97 8.76
CA TRP A 169 12.68 0.18 8.68
C TRP A 169 11.19 -0.20 8.58
N THR A 170 10.83 -1.46 8.79
CA THR A 170 9.42 -1.90 8.85
C THR A 170 8.80 -1.49 10.18
N PHE A 171 7.68 -0.77 10.14
CA PHE A 171 6.94 -0.24 11.29
C PHE A 171 5.49 -0.73 11.32
#